data_AF-A0A9D7ED79-F1
#
_entry.id   AF-A0A9D7ED79-F1
#
_cell.length_a   1.000
_cell.length_b   1.000
_cell.length_c   1.000
_cell.angle_alpha   90.00
_cell.angle_beta   90.00
_cell.angle_gamma   90.00
#
_symmetry.space_group_name_H-M   'P 1'
#
loop_
_entity.id
_entity.type
_entity.pdbx_description
1 polymer ?
#
loop_
_entity_poly.entity_id
_entity_poly.type
_entity_poly.pdbx_seq_one_letter_code
_entity_poly.pdbx_strand_id
1 'polypeptide(L)'
;MSFNPLGIFKKAFAIFKKQSAAATPVKGADAPFEHDDNVVLVFGHSNAGKTVYFSVLYELLKGSTDYKLSPLNNETAAALIENFNLMRGKQLKIKDGRQVEVEGERKFPTMTSETRILKFALDMTMRKGIKFYTVDYKGETLSIAEPGGLRKQFAKFFPFARAALFFIDASVLDTDVLLREQIAAFQTIINDLRDCVDKKIPIGIVITKADFLEGFSPSNPVELIPANAAIHKGKGRDAFIKGLASINERRFGEVWAKSCEKVTRTLGNLIDSMTSYNVDFQFFFVTATGGLEKVQTGVQPPREITPSGVPDPLIWSFQRILFNKRKQFWWRMTKWVMGLSILWMGLFSAVNLYHYVFVYDGKLAQCEKKYNQYFSAGPSPIDQKTANIINSNYDDYLKLFPVAEFFGAKPLMDFARERQRFVRTQISADVVIADEAEVPEDSPYKEATEAAQKDYTKLAGDVGKLPPAEQQAAFDAKMAEFWAKHPAETLDPAFVKKLEDAQDKFKSGGAEVAEQKFELELTVQNIREKAQVTIQIGTDPEVEFGNLGGSSSTVTNKVDGTGNASITFRWLDYSDASAPPLVQVVENPIEEFYPKLNSGFKVDFGKDYNIIVKLKSGTPPKPPSVPQL
;
A
#
# COMPACT_ATOMS: atom_id res chain seq x y z
N MET A 1 35.20 -12.13 -14.92
CA MET A 1 34.36 -13.01 -14.07
C MET A 1 32.98 -13.09 -14.71
N SER A 2 32.56 -14.25 -15.22
CA SER A 2 31.28 -14.40 -15.93
C SER A 2 30.12 -14.43 -14.93
N PHE A 3 29.33 -13.36 -14.92
CA PHE A 3 28.09 -13.29 -14.15
C PHE A 3 27.08 -14.21 -14.85
N ASN A 4 26.70 -15.32 -14.20
CA ASN A 4 25.75 -16.29 -14.75
C ASN A 4 24.36 -16.09 -14.10
N PRO A 5 23.50 -15.20 -14.64
CA PRO A 5 22.21 -14.86 -14.04
C PRO A 5 21.28 -16.07 -13.92
N LEU A 6 21.38 -17.04 -14.82
CA LEU A 6 20.62 -18.30 -14.78
C LEU A 6 20.94 -19.14 -13.53
N GLY A 7 22.17 -19.06 -13.01
CA GLY A 7 22.58 -19.77 -11.79
C GLY A 7 21.95 -19.17 -10.52
N ILE A 8 21.76 -17.85 -10.48
CA ILE A 8 21.11 -17.14 -9.38
C ILE A 8 19.60 -17.40 -9.41
N PHE A 9 18.98 -17.37 -10.59
CA PHE A 9 17.57 -17.72 -10.75
C PHE A 9 17.29 -19.18 -10.40
N LYS A 10 18.15 -20.14 -10.79
CA LYS A 10 18.01 -21.55 -10.37
C LYS A 10 18.14 -21.72 -8.85
N LYS A 11 19.04 -21.00 -8.18
CA LYS A 11 19.16 -21.02 -6.72
C LYS A 11 17.94 -20.39 -6.03
N ALA A 12 17.43 -19.27 -6.53
CA ALA A 12 16.20 -18.64 -6.03
C ALA A 12 14.97 -19.54 -6.24
N PHE A 13 14.84 -20.19 -7.40
CA PHE A 13 13.77 -21.15 -7.69
C PHE A 13 13.89 -22.43 -6.86
N ALA A 14 15.11 -22.90 -6.57
CA ALA A 14 15.35 -24.04 -5.68
C ALA A 14 15.03 -23.71 -4.21
N ILE A 15 15.25 -22.47 -3.77
CA ILE A 15 14.82 -21.98 -2.44
C ILE A 15 13.29 -21.90 -2.37
N PHE A 16 12.62 -21.43 -3.44
CA PHE A 16 11.16 -21.46 -3.56
C PHE A 16 10.60 -22.89 -3.60
N LYS A 17 11.26 -23.83 -4.29
CA LYS A 17 10.89 -25.25 -4.28
C LYS A 17 11.10 -25.89 -2.90
N LYS A 18 12.18 -25.55 -2.19
CA LYS A 18 12.44 -26.00 -0.81
C LYS A 18 11.46 -25.43 0.21
N GLN A 19 10.94 -24.21 0.01
CA GLN A 19 9.86 -23.67 0.85
C GLN A 19 8.46 -24.25 0.49
N SER A 20 8.29 -24.77 -0.73
CA SER A 20 7.08 -25.53 -1.11
C SER A 20 7.12 -27.00 -0.69
N ALA A 21 8.31 -27.51 -0.32
CA ALA A 21 8.45 -28.75 0.44
C ALA A 21 8.17 -28.46 1.92
N ALA A 22 6.96 -27.96 2.21
CA ALA A 22 6.39 -28.05 3.54
C ALA A 22 6.47 -29.53 3.96
N ALA A 23 6.87 -29.74 5.22
CA ALA A 23 7.05 -31.03 5.87
C ALA A 23 6.22 -32.13 5.22
N THR A 24 6.88 -33.12 4.65
CA THR A 24 6.20 -34.33 4.20
C THR A 24 5.48 -34.89 5.43
N PRO A 25 4.13 -34.88 5.47
CA PRO A 25 3.42 -35.39 6.62
C PRO A 25 3.75 -36.88 6.72
N VAL A 26 3.93 -37.35 7.95
CA VAL A 26 4.17 -38.75 8.28
C VAL A 26 3.09 -39.59 7.57
N LYS A 27 3.46 -40.22 6.45
CA LYS A 27 2.68 -41.29 5.82
C LYS A 27 2.75 -42.47 6.78
N GLY A 28 1.77 -42.60 7.65
CA GLY A 28 1.69 -43.76 8.54
C GLY A 28 0.83 -43.50 9.77
N ALA A 29 -0.47 -43.71 9.61
CA ALA A 29 -1.49 -44.11 10.59
C ALA A 29 -2.82 -43.47 10.18
N ASP A 30 -3.87 -44.28 10.07
CA ASP A 30 -5.26 -43.90 9.78
C ASP A 30 -5.64 -42.50 10.29
N ALA A 31 -5.52 -41.49 9.42
CA ALA A 31 -6.03 -40.17 9.73
C ALA A 31 -7.56 -40.27 9.65
N PRO A 32 -8.32 -39.94 10.72
CA PRO A 32 -9.78 -40.12 10.71
C PRO A 32 -10.52 -39.15 9.77
N PHE A 33 -9.80 -38.23 9.12
CA PHE A 33 -10.34 -37.12 8.34
C PHE A 33 -9.57 -36.90 7.04
N GLU A 34 -10.25 -36.33 6.05
CA GLU A 34 -9.62 -35.89 4.82
C GLU A 34 -8.86 -34.57 5.07
N HIS A 35 -7.78 -34.33 4.33
CA HIS A 35 -6.85 -33.20 4.56
C HIS A 35 -7.50 -31.79 4.46
N ASP A 36 -8.71 -31.68 3.90
CA ASP A 36 -9.46 -30.43 3.71
C ASP A 36 -10.58 -30.18 4.73
N ASP A 37 -10.76 -31.09 5.69
CA ASP A 37 -11.82 -30.98 6.69
C ASP A 37 -11.59 -29.84 7.69
N ASN A 38 -12.66 -29.12 8.05
CA ASN A 38 -12.59 -28.04 9.05
C ASN A 38 -12.89 -28.63 10.44
N VAL A 39 -11.88 -29.16 11.11
CA VAL A 39 -12.06 -29.78 12.42
C VAL A 39 -12.16 -28.71 13.51
N VAL A 40 -13.22 -28.78 14.32
CA VAL A 40 -13.40 -27.94 15.52
C VAL A 40 -13.31 -28.85 16.73
N LEU A 41 -12.21 -28.74 17.47
CA LEU A 41 -12.01 -29.57 18.65
C LEU A 41 -12.89 -29.05 19.79
N VAL A 42 -13.53 -29.97 20.51
CA VAL A 42 -14.44 -29.63 21.62
C VAL A 42 -13.97 -30.35 22.86
N PHE A 43 -13.61 -29.58 23.86
CA PHE A 43 -13.10 -30.07 25.14
C PHE A 43 -14.02 -29.63 26.26
N GLY A 44 -14.16 -30.45 27.28
CA GLY A 44 -14.95 -30.12 28.45
C GLY A 44 -15.00 -31.29 29.41
N HIS A 45 -14.98 -31.00 30.70
CA HIS A 45 -15.01 -32.03 31.74
C HIS A 45 -16.37 -32.74 31.80
N SER A 46 -16.48 -33.73 32.69
CA SER A 46 -17.74 -34.41 32.91
C SER A 46 -18.77 -33.43 33.43
N ASN A 47 -20.03 -33.60 33.04
CA ASN A 47 -21.14 -32.72 33.41
C ASN A 47 -21.05 -31.26 32.89
N ALA A 48 -20.05 -30.91 32.07
CA ALA A 48 -19.92 -29.57 31.47
C ALA A 48 -21.03 -29.22 30.45
N GLY A 49 -21.97 -30.14 30.18
CA GLY A 49 -23.13 -29.88 29.33
C GLY A 49 -22.90 -30.05 27.82
N LYS A 50 -21.80 -30.68 27.39
CA LYS A 50 -21.46 -30.89 25.96
C LYS A 50 -22.57 -31.60 25.17
N THR A 51 -23.02 -32.74 25.67
CA THR A 51 -24.06 -33.56 25.02
C THR A 51 -25.38 -32.80 24.88
N VAL A 52 -25.80 -32.13 25.97
CA VAL A 52 -27.00 -31.27 25.98
C VAL A 52 -26.85 -30.12 24.98
N TYR A 53 -25.69 -29.47 24.97
CA TYR A 53 -25.37 -28.39 24.02
C TYR A 53 -25.53 -28.84 22.57
N PHE A 54 -24.93 -29.96 22.17
CA PHE A 54 -25.02 -30.46 20.78
C PHE A 54 -26.42 -30.91 20.39
N SER A 55 -27.17 -31.54 21.31
CA SER A 55 -28.55 -31.95 21.05
C SER A 55 -29.46 -30.75 20.82
N VAL A 56 -29.35 -29.72 21.64
CA VAL A 56 -30.12 -28.47 21.48
C VAL A 56 -29.66 -27.70 20.24
N LEU A 57 -28.35 -27.60 20.02
CA LEU A 57 -27.78 -26.94 18.84
C LEU A 57 -28.31 -27.56 17.54
N TYR A 58 -28.34 -28.89 17.48
CA TYR A 58 -28.88 -29.60 16.32
C TYR A 58 -30.36 -29.30 16.11
N GLU A 59 -31.17 -29.34 17.17
CA GLU A 59 -32.59 -29.01 17.05
C GLU A 59 -32.83 -27.58 16.55
N LEU A 60 -32.06 -26.60 17.05
CA LEU A 60 -32.18 -25.20 16.65
C LEU A 60 -31.77 -24.98 15.20
N LEU A 61 -30.73 -25.67 14.74
CA LEU A 61 -30.11 -25.41 13.44
C LEU A 61 -30.57 -26.35 12.32
N LYS A 62 -31.24 -27.48 12.61
CA LYS A 62 -31.69 -28.41 11.55
C LYS A 62 -32.69 -27.78 10.56
N GLY A 63 -33.45 -26.77 11.02
CA GLY A 63 -34.47 -26.06 10.25
C GLY A 63 -34.16 -24.58 9.99
N SER A 64 -32.99 -24.09 10.40
CA SER A 64 -32.62 -22.68 10.21
C SER A 64 -32.32 -22.38 8.73
N THR A 65 -32.73 -21.20 8.26
CA THR A 65 -32.44 -20.69 6.91
C THR A 65 -31.03 -20.15 6.78
N ASP A 66 -30.47 -19.63 7.88
CA ASP A 66 -29.20 -18.91 7.87
C ASP A 66 -28.03 -19.85 8.10
N TYR A 67 -28.23 -20.82 9.00
CA TYR A 67 -27.22 -21.78 9.45
C TYR A 67 -27.85 -23.17 9.59
N LYS A 68 -27.86 -23.95 8.51
CA LYS A 68 -28.43 -25.29 8.54
C LYS A 68 -27.39 -26.32 8.98
N LEU A 69 -27.63 -26.95 10.12
CA LEU A 69 -26.78 -28.04 10.61
C LEU A 69 -27.31 -29.39 10.16
N SER A 70 -26.52 -30.14 9.38
CA SER A 70 -26.87 -31.46 8.88
C SER A 70 -25.89 -32.51 9.41
N PRO A 71 -26.35 -33.61 10.03
CA PRO A 71 -25.47 -34.70 10.46
C PRO A 71 -24.98 -35.45 9.22
N LEU A 72 -23.72 -35.89 9.24
CA LEU A 72 -23.11 -36.65 8.15
C LEU A 72 -23.36 -38.16 8.27
N ASN A 73 -23.85 -38.62 9.42
CA ASN A 73 -24.20 -40.03 9.68
C ASN A 73 -25.53 -40.12 10.45
N ASN A 74 -26.31 -41.15 10.11
CA ASN A 74 -27.63 -41.39 10.70
C ASN A 74 -27.55 -41.69 12.21
N GLU A 75 -26.45 -42.29 12.67
CA GLU A 75 -26.23 -42.58 14.10
C GLU A 75 -26.12 -41.31 14.93
N THR A 76 -25.36 -40.31 14.47
CA THR A 76 -25.27 -39.00 15.15
C THR A 76 -26.63 -38.31 15.14
N ALA A 77 -27.35 -38.34 14.02
CA ALA A 77 -28.68 -37.77 13.92
C ALA A 77 -29.64 -38.40 14.95
N ALA A 78 -29.70 -39.74 14.99
CA ALA A 78 -30.55 -40.49 15.89
C ALA A 78 -30.21 -40.20 17.36
N ALA A 79 -28.92 -40.23 17.72
CA ALA A 79 -28.48 -39.98 19.09
C ALA A 79 -28.82 -38.55 19.57
N LEU A 80 -28.65 -37.54 18.72
CA LEU A 80 -28.95 -36.15 19.09
C LEU A 80 -30.45 -35.91 19.25
N ILE A 81 -31.27 -36.49 18.35
CA ILE A 81 -32.73 -36.41 18.41
C ILE A 81 -33.26 -37.16 19.64
N GLU A 82 -32.74 -38.35 19.92
CA GLU A 82 -33.10 -39.14 21.09
C GLU A 82 -32.81 -38.36 22.38
N ASN A 83 -31.60 -37.82 22.51
CA ASN A 83 -31.21 -36.98 23.65
C ASN A 83 -32.11 -35.75 23.81
N PHE A 84 -32.49 -35.09 22.71
CA PHE A 84 -33.40 -33.94 22.77
C PHE A 84 -34.82 -34.34 23.19
N ASN A 85 -35.32 -35.46 22.68
CA ASN A 85 -36.63 -35.99 23.06
C ASN A 85 -36.67 -36.42 24.53
N LEU A 86 -35.61 -37.05 25.04
CA LEU A 86 -35.45 -37.38 26.46
C LEU A 86 -35.58 -36.13 27.36
N MET A 87 -34.97 -35.02 26.96
CA MET A 87 -35.06 -33.76 27.70
C MET A 87 -36.48 -33.18 27.71
N ARG A 88 -37.24 -33.37 26.62
CA ARG A 88 -38.64 -32.97 26.51
C ARG A 88 -39.62 -33.95 27.15
N GLY A 89 -39.15 -35.10 27.65
CA GLY A 89 -40.02 -36.14 28.18
C GLY A 89 -40.85 -36.80 27.08
N LYS A 90 -40.29 -36.91 25.87
CA LYS A 90 -40.88 -37.60 24.73
C LYS A 90 -40.12 -38.89 24.52
N GLN A 91 -40.82 -40.02 24.57
CA GLN A 91 -40.25 -41.33 24.27
C GLN A 91 -40.88 -41.88 23.01
N LEU A 92 -40.05 -42.34 22.07
CA LEU A 92 -40.52 -43.05 20.89
C LEU A 92 -40.78 -44.50 21.29
N LYS A 93 -42.06 -44.89 21.38
CA LYS A 93 -42.44 -46.30 21.54
C LYS A 93 -42.96 -46.83 20.21
N ILE A 94 -42.50 -48.02 19.82
CA ILE A 94 -43.06 -48.70 18.66
C ILE A 94 -44.36 -49.35 19.12
N LYS A 95 -45.48 -48.86 18.60
CA LYS A 95 -46.82 -49.43 18.80
C LYS A 95 -47.36 -49.84 17.44
N ASP A 96 -47.68 -51.12 17.28
CA ASP A 96 -48.24 -51.69 16.04
C ASP A 96 -47.38 -51.42 14.78
N GLY A 97 -46.05 -51.52 14.92
CA GLY A 97 -45.10 -51.29 13.82
C GLY A 97 -44.92 -49.82 13.41
N ARG A 98 -45.58 -48.87 14.08
CA ARG A 98 -45.41 -47.42 13.90
C ARG A 98 -44.72 -46.81 15.12
N GLN A 99 -43.81 -45.87 14.89
CA GLN A 99 -43.24 -45.07 15.98
C GLN A 99 -44.30 -44.09 16.46
N VAL A 100 -44.75 -44.25 17.70
CA VAL A 100 -45.69 -43.33 18.37
C VAL A 100 -44.91 -42.61 19.46
N GLU A 101 -45.03 -41.29 19.47
CA GLU A 101 -44.46 -40.44 20.51
C GLU A 101 -45.36 -40.54 21.76
N VAL A 102 -44.79 -40.98 22.88
CA VAL A 102 -45.46 -41.13 24.17
C VAL A 102 -44.82 -40.19 25.17
N GLU A 103 -45.63 -39.54 26.02
CA GLU A 103 -45.11 -38.75 27.13
C GLU A 103 -44.41 -39.68 28.14
N GLY A 104 -43.16 -39.35 28.44
CA GLY A 104 -42.31 -40.02 29.42
C GLY A 104 -41.70 -39.01 30.39
N GLU A 105 -40.88 -39.52 31.31
CA GLU A 105 -40.22 -38.67 32.31
C GLU A 105 -39.12 -37.82 31.67
N ARG A 106 -39.09 -36.52 32.01
CA ARG A 106 -38.06 -35.58 31.54
C ARG A 106 -36.75 -35.86 32.27
N LYS A 107 -35.70 -36.21 31.52
CA LYS A 107 -34.38 -36.50 32.09
C LYS A 107 -33.28 -35.91 31.22
N PHE A 108 -32.16 -35.56 31.85
CA PHE A 108 -30.95 -35.25 31.11
C PHE A 108 -30.38 -36.52 30.48
N PRO A 109 -29.75 -36.42 29.29
CA PRO A 109 -29.04 -37.53 28.68
C PRO A 109 -27.99 -38.12 29.62
N THR A 110 -27.74 -39.42 29.51
CA THR A 110 -26.67 -40.08 30.26
C THR A 110 -25.31 -39.50 29.89
N MET A 111 -24.40 -39.47 30.85
CA MET A 111 -23.04 -38.97 30.61
C MET A 111 -22.37 -39.81 29.53
N THR A 112 -21.70 -39.14 28.58
CA THR A 112 -20.96 -39.80 27.50
C THR A 112 -19.92 -40.76 28.07
N SER A 113 -20.15 -42.07 27.93
CA SER A 113 -19.27 -43.14 28.46
C SER A 113 -18.10 -43.46 27.53
N GLU A 114 -18.23 -43.19 26.23
CA GLU A 114 -17.25 -43.48 25.18
C GLU A 114 -16.98 -42.25 24.32
N THR A 115 -15.77 -42.12 23.79
CA THR A 115 -15.44 -41.03 22.87
C THR A 115 -16.25 -41.17 21.59
N ARG A 116 -17.10 -40.17 21.28
CA ARG A 116 -17.94 -40.16 20.07
C ARG A 116 -17.48 -39.07 19.12
N ILE A 117 -17.25 -39.42 17.86
CA ILE A 117 -16.98 -38.44 16.80
C ILE A 117 -18.32 -38.06 16.20
N LEU A 118 -18.81 -36.86 16.51
CA LEU A 118 -20.00 -36.30 15.88
C LEU A 118 -19.57 -35.62 14.58
N LYS A 119 -20.16 -36.04 13.47
CA LYS A 119 -19.84 -35.57 12.12
C LYS A 119 -20.97 -34.69 11.62
N PHE A 120 -20.66 -33.46 11.26
CA PHE A 120 -21.64 -32.48 10.83
C PHE A 120 -21.21 -31.78 9.54
N ALA A 121 -22.19 -31.31 8.78
CA ALA A 121 -22.02 -30.30 7.75
C ALA A 121 -22.82 -29.06 8.17
N LEU A 122 -22.17 -27.91 8.13
CA LEU A 122 -22.83 -26.61 8.26
C LEU A 122 -23.01 -26.00 6.87
N ASP A 123 -24.27 -25.76 6.51
CA ASP A 123 -24.62 -24.89 5.39
C ASP A 123 -24.87 -23.48 5.92
N MET A 124 -24.17 -22.52 5.35
CA MET A 124 -24.41 -21.09 5.57
C MET A 124 -24.99 -20.49 4.30
N THR A 125 -25.69 -19.36 4.42
CA THR A 125 -26.34 -18.63 3.30
C THR A 125 -25.44 -18.48 2.05
N MET A 126 -24.13 -18.29 2.24
CA MET A 126 -23.15 -18.12 1.15
C MET A 126 -22.24 -19.32 0.86
N ARG A 127 -22.29 -20.41 1.65
CA ARG A 127 -21.43 -21.59 1.46
C ARG A 127 -22.12 -22.85 1.96
N LYS A 128 -22.27 -23.83 1.06
CA LYS A 128 -22.81 -25.16 1.39
C LYS A 128 -21.69 -26.14 1.73
N GLY A 129 -21.98 -27.08 2.62
CA GLY A 129 -21.22 -28.30 2.84
C GLY A 129 -19.93 -28.13 3.62
N ILE A 130 -19.85 -27.17 4.56
CA ILE A 130 -18.67 -27.07 5.43
C ILE A 130 -18.71 -28.23 6.42
N LYS A 131 -17.99 -29.29 6.09
CA LYS A 131 -17.81 -30.44 6.98
C LYS A 131 -17.01 -30.00 8.21
N PHE A 132 -17.52 -30.38 9.37
CA PHE A 132 -16.81 -30.27 10.62
C PHE A 132 -17.06 -31.48 11.50
N TYR A 133 -16.12 -31.66 12.40
CA TYR A 133 -16.06 -32.81 13.27
C TYR A 133 -15.88 -32.26 14.67
N THR A 134 -16.78 -32.65 15.55
CA THR A 134 -16.64 -32.41 16.98
C THR A 134 -16.46 -33.76 17.64
N VAL A 135 -15.47 -33.86 18.50
CA VAL A 135 -15.24 -35.10 19.23
C VAL A 135 -15.77 -34.88 20.64
N ASP A 136 -16.85 -35.57 20.99
CA ASP A 136 -17.41 -35.57 22.33
C ASP A 136 -16.66 -36.61 23.18
N TYR A 137 -15.81 -36.11 24.06
CA TYR A 137 -14.99 -36.96 24.92
C TYR A 137 -15.68 -37.26 26.25
N LYS A 138 -15.38 -38.44 26.80
CA LYS A 138 -15.72 -38.77 28.18
C LYS A 138 -15.07 -37.73 29.09
N GLY A 139 -15.88 -37.13 29.95
CA GLY A 139 -15.43 -35.99 30.75
C GLY A 139 -14.37 -36.31 31.82
N GLU A 140 -14.28 -37.59 32.21
CA GLU A 140 -13.24 -38.14 33.10
C GLU A 140 -11.87 -38.23 32.42
N THR A 141 -11.81 -38.18 31.09
CA THR A 141 -10.54 -38.30 30.35
C THR A 141 -9.68 -37.04 30.40
N LEU A 142 -10.24 -35.93 30.89
CA LEU A 142 -9.56 -34.64 31.00
C LEU A 142 -9.05 -34.38 32.42
N SER A 143 -9.45 -35.18 33.42
CA SER A 143 -8.86 -35.06 34.76
C SER A 143 -7.41 -35.51 34.72
N ILE A 144 -6.54 -34.58 35.11
CA ILE A 144 -5.09 -34.70 35.11
C ILE A 144 -4.67 -35.86 36.01
N ALA A 145 -4.23 -36.98 35.42
CA ALA A 145 -3.23 -37.86 36.03
C ALA A 145 -2.84 -39.03 35.11
N GLU A 146 -3.72 -39.55 34.26
CA GLU A 146 -3.36 -40.75 33.50
C GLU A 146 -2.49 -40.40 32.28
N PRO A 147 -1.19 -40.79 32.27
CA PRO A 147 -0.36 -40.74 31.08
C PRO A 147 -0.75 -41.94 30.20
N GLY A 148 -1.99 -41.93 29.71
CA GLY A 148 -2.64 -43.05 29.04
C GLY A 148 -2.99 -42.75 27.58
N GLY A 149 -3.17 -43.81 26.79
CA GLY A 149 -3.35 -43.77 25.33
C GLY A 149 -4.40 -42.81 24.77
N LEU A 150 -5.34 -42.30 25.57
CA LEU A 150 -6.34 -41.32 25.15
C LEU A 150 -5.73 -39.95 24.77
N ARG A 151 -4.70 -39.45 25.47
CA ARG A 151 -4.00 -38.22 25.03
C ARG A 151 -3.29 -38.42 23.69
N LYS A 152 -2.71 -39.60 23.47
CA LYS A 152 -2.14 -39.98 22.16
C LYS A 152 -3.21 -40.13 21.08
N GLN A 153 -4.43 -40.54 21.44
CA GLN A 153 -5.56 -40.49 20.51
C GLN A 153 -5.88 -39.04 20.14
N PHE A 154 -5.95 -38.11 21.11
CA PHE A 154 -6.24 -36.69 20.88
C PHE A 154 -5.20 -35.99 20.01
N ALA A 155 -3.92 -36.28 20.23
CA ALA A 155 -2.82 -35.70 19.45
C ALA A 155 -2.96 -35.94 17.94
N LYS A 156 -3.61 -37.04 17.52
CA LYS A 156 -3.88 -37.33 16.10
C LYS A 156 -4.83 -36.32 15.45
N PHE A 157 -5.69 -35.66 16.24
CA PHE A 157 -6.66 -34.69 15.74
C PHE A 157 -6.09 -33.27 15.66
N PHE A 158 -5.04 -32.96 16.44
CA PHE A 158 -4.49 -31.61 16.55
C PHE A 158 -4.00 -31.04 15.21
N PRO A 159 -3.25 -31.79 14.36
CA PRO A 159 -2.79 -31.26 13.07
C PRO A 159 -3.92 -30.79 12.14
N PHE A 160 -5.12 -31.33 12.30
CA PHE A 160 -6.30 -31.00 11.48
C PHE A 160 -7.16 -29.89 12.09
N ALA A 161 -6.91 -29.52 13.35
CA ALA A 161 -7.69 -28.54 14.08
C ALA A 161 -7.62 -27.16 13.42
N ARG A 162 -8.79 -26.54 13.26
CA ARG A 162 -8.93 -25.17 12.75
C ARG A 162 -9.54 -24.21 13.75
N ALA A 163 -10.16 -24.72 14.82
CA ALA A 163 -10.62 -24.00 16.00
C ALA A 163 -10.72 -24.98 17.18
N ALA A 164 -10.76 -24.46 18.41
CA ALA A 164 -11.01 -25.24 19.61
C ALA A 164 -12.05 -24.54 20.51
N LEU A 165 -12.96 -25.32 21.11
CA LEU A 165 -13.95 -24.87 22.07
C LEU A 165 -13.74 -25.57 23.42
N PHE A 166 -13.62 -24.82 24.50
CA PHE A 166 -13.44 -25.33 25.86
C PHE A 166 -14.69 -25.04 26.69
N PHE A 167 -15.37 -26.08 27.14
CA PHE A 167 -16.62 -26.03 27.89
C PHE A 167 -16.34 -26.03 29.39
N ILE A 168 -16.83 -25.01 30.08
CA ILE A 168 -16.72 -24.82 31.53
C ILE A 168 -18.13 -24.69 32.09
N ASP A 169 -18.44 -25.48 33.12
CA ASP A 169 -19.70 -25.36 33.85
C ASP A 169 -19.68 -24.15 34.77
N ALA A 170 -20.65 -23.25 34.65
CA ALA A 170 -20.77 -22.07 35.51
C ALA A 170 -20.85 -22.42 37.01
N SER A 171 -21.46 -23.56 37.36
CA SER A 171 -21.57 -23.99 38.77
C SER A 171 -20.23 -24.38 39.40
N VAL A 172 -19.22 -24.72 38.57
CA VAL A 172 -17.88 -25.07 39.03
C VAL A 172 -17.03 -23.83 39.26
N LEU A 173 -17.42 -22.66 38.75
CA LEU A 173 -16.66 -21.41 38.90
C LEU A 173 -16.50 -20.96 40.37
N ASP A 174 -17.39 -21.40 41.24
CA ASP A 174 -17.33 -21.15 42.69
C ASP A 174 -16.60 -22.27 43.46
N THR A 175 -16.21 -23.37 42.79
CA THR A 175 -15.54 -24.52 43.42
C THR A 175 -14.05 -24.54 43.09
N ASP A 176 -13.23 -24.06 44.02
CA ASP A 176 -11.79 -23.84 43.83
C ASP A 176 -10.99 -25.07 43.39
N VAL A 177 -11.26 -26.26 43.95
CA VAL A 177 -10.44 -27.46 43.68
C VAL A 177 -10.70 -28.00 42.27
N LEU A 178 -11.96 -28.28 41.95
CA LEU A 178 -12.36 -28.80 40.65
C LEU A 178 -11.96 -27.83 39.54
N LEU A 179 -12.18 -26.52 39.75
CA LEU A 179 -11.87 -25.52 38.74
C LEU A 179 -10.38 -25.43 38.43
N ARG A 180 -9.50 -25.53 39.43
CA ARG A 180 -8.05 -25.53 39.23
C ARG A 180 -7.59 -26.72 38.40
N GLU A 181 -8.14 -27.90 38.67
CA GLU A 181 -7.87 -29.11 37.86
C GLU A 181 -8.34 -28.90 36.41
N GLN A 182 -9.53 -28.32 36.21
CA GLN A 182 -10.03 -28.07 34.87
C GLN A 182 -9.16 -27.08 34.09
N ILE A 183 -8.76 -25.99 34.75
CA ILE A 183 -7.88 -24.98 34.14
C ILE A 183 -6.54 -25.59 33.78
N ALA A 184 -5.90 -26.36 34.67
CA ALA A 184 -4.61 -26.98 34.40
C ALA A 184 -4.68 -28.00 33.25
N ALA A 185 -5.79 -28.73 33.10
CA ALA A 185 -6.02 -29.65 31.99
C ALA A 185 -6.11 -28.89 30.66
N PHE A 186 -6.86 -27.79 30.63
CA PHE A 186 -6.99 -26.96 29.44
C PHE A 186 -5.68 -26.24 29.08
N GLN A 187 -4.91 -25.79 30.07
CA GLN A 187 -3.57 -25.25 29.83
C GLN A 187 -2.65 -26.27 29.17
N THR A 188 -2.69 -27.52 29.63
CA THR A 188 -1.93 -28.62 29.03
C THR A 188 -2.32 -28.85 27.57
N ILE A 189 -3.61 -28.83 27.26
CA ILE A 189 -4.11 -28.97 25.87
C ILE A 189 -3.69 -27.78 25.01
N ILE A 190 -3.75 -26.55 25.53
CA ILE A 190 -3.30 -25.36 24.80
C ILE A 190 -1.81 -25.45 24.47
N ASN A 191 -1.00 -25.97 25.40
CA ASN A 191 0.42 -26.21 25.15
C ASN A 191 0.63 -27.30 24.09
N ASP A 192 -0.13 -28.40 24.13
CA ASP A 192 -0.03 -29.42 23.09
C ASP A 192 -0.45 -28.89 21.70
N LEU A 193 -1.50 -28.05 21.65
CA LEU A 193 -1.92 -27.37 20.42
C LEU A 193 -0.86 -26.41 19.90
N ARG A 194 -0.04 -25.83 20.78
CA ARG A 194 1.12 -25.01 20.40
C ARG A 194 2.20 -25.82 19.71
N ASP A 195 2.44 -27.04 20.20
CA ASP A 195 3.52 -27.88 19.70
C ASP A 195 3.11 -28.67 18.44
N CYS A 196 1.82 -29.02 18.33
CA CYS A 196 1.31 -29.90 17.27
C CYS A 196 0.67 -29.16 16.08
N VAL A 197 0.34 -27.87 16.22
CA VAL A 197 -0.34 -27.10 15.16
C VAL A 197 0.55 -25.96 14.67
N ASP A 198 1.03 -26.09 13.43
CA ASP A 198 1.89 -25.08 12.77
C ASP A 198 1.31 -23.66 12.77
N LYS A 199 -0.03 -23.55 12.86
CA LYS A 199 -0.76 -22.30 12.81
C LYS A 199 -1.60 -22.13 14.06
N LYS A 200 -1.48 -20.97 14.69
CA LYS A 200 -2.33 -20.55 15.80
C LYS A 200 -3.81 -20.62 15.39
N ILE A 201 -4.60 -21.41 16.12
CA ILE A 201 -6.04 -21.56 15.89
C ILE A 201 -6.85 -20.68 16.85
N PRO A 202 -8.04 -20.20 16.46
CA PRO A 202 -8.95 -19.51 17.36
C PRO A 202 -9.45 -20.44 18.49
N ILE A 203 -9.60 -19.87 19.69
CA ILE A 203 -10.05 -20.57 20.89
C ILE A 203 -11.33 -19.94 21.46
N GLY A 204 -12.41 -20.70 21.58
CA GLY A 204 -13.63 -20.28 22.28
C GLY A 204 -13.70 -20.90 23.67
N ILE A 205 -14.00 -20.11 24.69
CA ILE A 205 -14.39 -20.61 26.01
C ILE A 205 -15.91 -20.52 26.11
N VAL A 206 -16.56 -21.65 26.31
CA VAL A 206 -18.00 -21.78 26.40
C VAL A 206 -18.37 -22.05 27.85
N ILE A 207 -18.93 -21.04 28.52
CA ILE A 207 -19.43 -21.14 29.88
C ILE A 207 -20.89 -21.60 29.80
N THR A 208 -21.11 -22.88 30.10
CA THR A 208 -22.43 -23.49 30.10
C THR A 208 -23.15 -23.26 31.41
N LYS A 209 -24.48 -23.44 31.40
CA LYS A 209 -25.36 -23.21 32.55
C LYS A 209 -25.23 -21.76 33.05
N ALA A 210 -25.08 -20.82 32.12
CA ALA A 210 -24.89 -19.40 32.43
C ALA A 210 -26.06 -18.80 33.23
N ASP A 211 -27.23 -19.43 33.20
CA ASP A 211 -28.39 -19.13 34.06
C ASP A 211 -28.10 -19.25 35.57
N PHE A 212 -27.01 -19.90 35.97
CA PHE A 212 -26.53 -19.88 37.36
C PHE A 212 -25.73 -18.64 37.73
N LEU A 213 -25.32 -17.82 36.76
CA LEU A 213 -24.57 -16.60 37.02
C LEU A 213 -25.51 -15.46 37.36
N GLU A 214 -25.16 -14.72 38.40
CA GLU A 214 -25.95 -13.56 38.84
C GLU A 214 -26.00 -12.50 37.74
N GLY A 215 -27.20 -11.98 37.47
CA GLY A 215 -27.43 -10.98 36.41
C GLY A 215 -27.45 -11.51 34.98
N PHE A 216 -27.28 -12.82 34.75
CA PHE A 216 -27.49 -13.40 33.43
C PHE A 216 -28.98 -13.37 33.06
N SER A 217 -29.28 -12.91 31.85
CA SER A 217 -30.60 -12.95 31.25
C SER A 217 -30.47 -13.46 29.81
N PRO A 218 -31.43 -14.20 29.26
CA PRO A 218 -31.46 -14.57 27.85
C PRO A 218 -31.38 -13.37 26.89
N SER A 219 -31.74 -12.16 27.35
CA SER A 219 -31.62 -10.89 26.62
C SER A 219 -30.20 -10.30 26.62
N ASN A 220 -29.31 -10.80 27.49
CA ASN A 220 -27.91 -10.38 27.51
C ASN A 220 -27.15 -11.02 26.34
N PRO A 221 -26.06 -10.39 25.86
CA PRO A 221 -25.27 -11.00 24.82
C PRO A 221 -24.57 -12.25 25.35
N VAL A 222 -24.52 -13.21 24.44
CA VAL A 222 -23.87 -14.50 24.61
C VAL A 222 -22.37 -14.32 24.49
N GLU A 223 -21.91 -13.40 23.62
CA GLU A 223 -20.51 -13.08 23.45
C GLU A 223 -20.03 -12.02 24.45
N LEU A 224 -18.99 -12.39 25.22
CA LEU A 224 -18.43 -11.51 26.23
C LEU A 224 -17.55 -10.40 25.65
N ILE A 225 -16.69 -10.72 24.66
CA ILE A 225 -15.73 -9.76 24.11
C ILE A 225 -16.32 -9.14 22.84
N PRO A 226 -16.88 -7.93 22.89
CA PRO A 226 -17.37 -7.28 21.68
C PRO A 226 -16.21 -6.91 20.75
N ALA A 227 -16.53 -6.69 19.47
CA ALA A 227 -15.53 -6.40 18.45
C ALA A 227 -14.64 -5.19 18.79
N ASN A 228 -15.19 -4.17 19.44
CA ASN A 228 -14.45 -2.98 19.90
C ASN A 228 -13.54 -3.25 21.12
N ALA A 229 -13.83 -4.28 21.92
CA ALA A 229 -13.01 -4.67 23.08
C ALA A 229 -11.78 -5.50 22.68
N ALA A 230 -11.69 -5.98 21.43
CA ALA A 230 -10.58 -6.81 20.97
C ALA A 230 -9.20 -6.12 21.12
N ILE A 231 -9.17 -4.78 21.13
CA ILE A 231 -7.98 -3.95 21.35
C ILE A 231 -7.34 -4.23 22.72
N HIS A 232 -8.13 -4.64 23.71
CA HIS A 232 -7.63 -4.89 25.07
C HIS A 232 -6.93 -6.25 25.23
N LYS A 233 -7.12 -7.20 24.29
CA LYS A 233 -6.51 -8.54 24.39
C LYS A 233 -4.98 -8.52 24.38
N GLY A 234 -4.37 -7.49 23.80
CA GLY A 234 -2.91 -7.31 23.73
C GLY A 234 -2.31 -6.47 24.85
N LYS A 235 -3.12 -5.90 25.76
CA LYS A 235 -2.66 -4.94 26.77
C LYS A 235 -2.30 -5.57 28.14
N GLY A 236 -2.27 -6.90 28.20
CA GLY A 236 -2.06 -7.66 29.43
C GLY A 236 -3.37 -7.96 30.18
N ARG A 237 -3.32 -8.93 31.10
CA ARG A 237 -4.49 -9.51 31.77
C ARG A 237 -5.34 -8.48 32.49
N ASP A 238 -4.75 -7.68 33.37
CA ASP A 238 -5.51 -6.78 34.24
C ASP A 238 -6.16 -5.64 33.43
N ALA A 239 -5.46 -5.14 32.40
CA ALA A 239 -6.01 -4.16 31.47
C ALA A 239 -7.13 -4.76 30.59
N PHE A 240 -7.03 -6.03 30.24
CA PHE A 240 -8.08 -6.77 29.54
C PHE A 240 -9.33 -6.93 30.41
N ILE A 241 -9.18 -7.44 31.63
CA ILE A 241 -10.29 -7.66 32.57
C ILE A 241 -10.99 -6.33 32.91
N LYS A 242 -10.22 -5.29 33.28
CA LYS A 242 -10.80 -3.97 33.61
C LYS A 242 -11.50 -3.33 32.41
N GLY A 243 -10.88 -3.40 31.23
CA GLY A 243 -11.48 -2.87 30.00
C GLY A 243 -12.80 -3.58 29.66
N LEU A 244 -12.81 -4.90 29.79
CA LEU A 244 -13.98 -5.73 29.54
C LEU A 244 -15.12 -5.47 30.55
N ALA A 245 -14.79 -5.38 31.84
CA ALA A 245 -15.76 -5.04 32.89
C ALA A 245 -16.42 -3.68 32.63
N SER A 246 -15.62 -2.64 32.32
CA SER A 246 -16.13 -1.30 32.02
C SER A 246 -17.04 -1.26 30.78
N ILE A 247 -16.69 -2.03 29.74
CA ILE A 247 -17.51 -2.12 28.52
C ILE A 247 -18.85 -2.82 28.81
N ASN A 248 -18.83 -3.90 29.60
CA ASN A 248 -20.04 -4.64 29.95
C ASN A 248 -20.93 -3.87 30.91
N GLU A 249 -20.36 -3.13 31.86
CA GLU A 249 -21.10 -2.27 32.80
C GLU A 249 -21.93 -1.24 32.05
N ARG A 250 -21.32 -0.55 31.07
CA ARG A 250 -22.02 0.44 30.24
C ARG A 250 -23.13 -0.16 29.38
N ARG A 251 -23.03 -1.43 29.01
CA ARG A 251 -23.97 -2.06 28.06
C ARG A 251 -25.08 -2.84 28.76
N PHE A 252 -24.80 -3.46 29.91
CA PHE A 252 -25.67 -4.47 30.51
C PHE A 252 -25.91 -4.27 32.01
N GLY A 253 -25.38 -3.18 32.57
CA GLY A 253 -25.51 -2.86 33.98
C GLY A 253 -24.45 -3.52 34.86
N GLU A 254 -24.43 -3.06 36.11
CA GLU A 254 -23.37 -3.34 37.07
C GLU A 254 -23.34 -4.82 37.52
N VAL A 255 -24.50 -5.43 37.75
CA VAL A 255 -24.60 -6.81 38.26
C VAL A 255 -23.98 -7.81 37.28
N TRP A 256 -24.36 -7.74 36.01
CA TRP A 256 -23.81 -8.64 34.99
C TRP A 256 -22.32 -8.38 34.75
N ALA A 257 -21.90 -7.11 34.75
CA ALA A 257 -20.49 -6.75 34.60
C ALA A 257 -19.62 -7.34 35.71
N LYS A 258 -20.08 -7.32 36.97
CA LYS A 258 -19.40 -7.96 38.10
C LYS A 258 -19.30 -9.47 37.95
N SER A 259 -20.35 -10.14 37.46
CA SER A 259 -20.31 -11.58 37.17
C SER A 259 -19.30 -11.91 36.06
N CYS A 260 -19.29 -11.14 34.97
CA CYS A 260 -18.29 -11.28 33.90
C CYS A 260 -16.86 -11.03 34.41
N GLU A 261 -16.67 -10.03 35.26
CA GLU A 261 -15.38 -9.73 35.87
C GLU A 261 -14.91 -10.88 36.78
N LYS A 262 -15.80 -11.38 37.64
CA LYS A 262 -15.52 -12.53 38.51
C LYS A 262 -15.06 -13.73 37.69
N VAL A 263 -15.86 -14.13 36.69
CA VAL A 263 -15.54 -15.23 35.76
C VAL A 263 -14.15 -15.04 35.12
N THR A 264 -13.88 -13.86 34.55
CA THR A 264 -12.63 -13.61 33.83
C THR A 264 -11.42 -13.53 34.76
N ARG A 265 -11.59 -13.05 36.00
CA ARG A 265 -10.54 -13.14 37.03
C ARG A 265 -10.25 -14.57 37.42
N THR A 266 -11.29 -15.37 37.67
CA THR A 266 -11.14 -16.78 38.04
C THR A 266 -10.45 -17.59 36.94
N LEU A 267 -10.75 -17.28 35.67
CA LEU A 267 -10.12 -17.89 34.50
C LEU A 267 -8.78 -17.23 34.11
N GLY A 268 -8.21 -16.37 34.95
CA GLY A 268 -7.02 -15.56 34.65
C GLY A 268 -5.83 -16.38 34.13
N ASN A 269 -5.49 -17.48 34.79
CA ASN A 269 -4.38 -18.35 34.36
C ASN A 269 -4.61 -18.98 32.98
N LEU A 270 -5.86 -19.31 32.67
CA LEU A 270 -6.26 -19.82 31.36
C LEU A 270 -6.17 -18.70 30.30
N ILE A 271 -6.60 -17.48 30.63
CA ILE A 271 -6.44 -16.30 29.77
C ILE A 271 -4.97 -16.01 29.48
N ASP A 272 -4.10 -16.09 30.48
CA ASP A 272 -2.65 -15.88 30.31
C ASP A 272 -2.07 -16.93 29.34
N SER A 273 -2.52 -18.18 29.45
CA SER A 273 -2.09 -19.26 28.55
C SER A 273 -2.61 -19.04 27.13
N MET A 274 -3.89 -18.66 26.97
CA MET A 274 -4.48 -18.35 25.67
C MET A 274 -3.82 -17.14 25.02
N THR A 275 -3.62 -16.03 25.73
CA THR A 275 -2.99 -14.82 25.19
C THR A 275 -1.55 -15.09 24.73
N SER A 276 -0.81 -15.95 25.46
CA SER A 276 0.53 -16.40 25.04
C SER A 276 0.50 -17.26 23.76
N TYR A 277 -0.54 -18.10 23.61
CA TYR A 277 -0.74 -18.93 22.43
C TYR A 277 -1.26 -18.11 21.24
N ASN A 278 -2.44 -17.50 21.36
CA ASN A 278 -3.14 -16.75 20.33
C ASN A 278 -4.08 -15.68 20.92
N VAL A 279 -4.01 -14.44 20.44
CA VAL A 279 -4.94 -13.36 20.83
C VAL A 279 -6.35 -13.51 20.23
N ASP A 280 -6.57 -14.47 19.33
CA ASP A 280 -7.87 -14.74 18.71
C ASP A 280 -8.72 -15.72 19.55
N PHE A 281 -9.12 -15.28 20.76
CA PHE A 281 -10.03 -16.04 21.63
C PHE A 281 -11.34 -15.30 21.93
N GLN A 282 -12.41 -16.01 22.29
CA GLN A 282 -13.72 -15.44 22.67
C GLN A 282 -14.31 -16.20 23.86
N PHE A 283 -15.12 -15.51 24.69
CA PHE A 283 -15.93 -16.16 25.71
C PHE A 283 -17.40 -16.11 25.33
N PHE A 284 -18.10 -17.21 25.59
CA PHE A 284 -19.52 -17.38 25.34
C PHE A 284 -20.22 -17.81 26.62
N PHE A 285 -21.32 -17.15 26.96
CA PHE A 285 -22.21 -17.56 28.04
C PHE A 285 -23.45 -18.19 27.43
N VAL A 286 -23.62 -19.49 27.64
CA VAL A 286 -24.70 -20.24 27.02
C VAL A 286 -25.57 -20.93 28.07
N THR A 287 -26.88 -20.93 27.83
CA THR A 287 -27.81 -21.81 28.53
C THR A 287 -28.52 -22.66 27.49
N ALA A 288 -28.33 -23.98 27.57
CA ALA A 288 -28.91 -24.89 26.59
C ALA A 288 -30.37 -25.22 26.91
N THR A 289 -30.76 -25.19 28.18
CA THR A 289 -32.14 -25.52 28.60
C THR A 289 -32.94 -24.32 29.08
N GLY A 290 -32.29 -23.20 29.42
CA GLY A 290 -32.97 -22.03 29.97
C GLY A 290 -33.32 -22.17 31.46
N GLY A 291 -32.47 -22.86 32.23
CA GLY A 291 -32.71 -23.15 33.63
C GLY A 291 -32.79 -24.64 33.95
N LEU A 292 -33.04 -24.93 35.22
CA LEU A 292 -33.27 -26.27 35.77
C LEU A 292 -34.55 -26.28 36.63
N GLU A 293 -35.34 -27.36 36.54
CA GLU A 293 -36.50 -27.57 37.40
C GLU A 293 -36.14 -28.52 38.55
N LYS A 294 -36.31 -28.08 39.79
CA LYS A 294 -36.09 -28.91 40.98
C LYS A 294 -37.30 -29.81 41.22
N VAL A 295 -37.08 -31.11 41.33
CA VAL A 295 -38.08 -32.14 41.62
C VAL A 295 -37.70 -32.86 42.91
N GLN A 296 -38.66 -33.51 43.56
CA GLN A 296 -38.40 -34.31 44.77
C GLN A 296 -37.31 -35.39 44.56
N THR A 297 -37.14 -35.88 43.33
CA THR A 297 -36.15 -36.92 42.95
C THR A 297 -34.83 -36.38 42.41
N GLY A 298 -34.64 -35.05 42.36
CA GLY A 298 -33.41 -34.44 41.86
C GLY A 298 -33.66 -33.23 40.96
N VAL A 299 -32.87 -33.10 39.89
CA VAL A 299 -32.94 -31.97 38.96
C VAL A 299 -33.29 -32.47 37.57
N GLN A 300 -34.31 -31.86 36.94
CA GLN A 300 -34.76 -32.21 35.61
C GLN A 300 -34.71 -31.01 34.65
N PRO A 301 -34.71 -31.24 33.33
CA PRO A 301 -34.86 -30.18 32.34
C PRO A 301 -36.20 -29.43 32.54
N PRO A 302 -36.25 -28.11 32.30
CA PRO A 302 -37.47 -27.31 32.39
C PRO A 302 -38.54 -27.80 31.39
N ARG A 303 -39.80 -27.46 31.64
CA ARG A 303 -40.94 -27.93 30.81
C ARG A 303 -40.82 -27.39 29.39
N GLU A 304 -40.42 -26.14 29.31
CA GLU A 304 -40.12 -25.45 28.07
C GLU A 304 -38.62 -25.21 28.00
N ILE A 305 -37.98 -25.73 26.96
CA ILE A 305 -36.56 -25.54 26.73
C ILE A 305 -36.39 -24.19 26.02
N THR A 306 -35.79 -23.23 26.71
CA THR A 306 -35.58 -21.86 26.23
C THR A 306 -34.07 -21.57 26.09
N PRO A 307 -33.42 -22.11 25.05
CA PRO A 307 -31.99 -21.95 24.88
C PRO A 307 -31.62 -20.50 24.58
N SER A 308 -30.50 -20.04 25.14
CA SER A 308 -29.88 -18.77 24.77
C SER A 308 -28.40 -18.97 24.46
N GLY A 309 -27.98 -18.44 23.31
CA GLY A 309 -26.58 -18.43 22.87
C GLY A 309 -25.99 -19.73 22.39
N VAL A 310 -26.78 -20.79 22.29
CA VAL A 310 -26.29 -22.11 21.88
C VAL A 310 -25.61 -22.08 20.49
N PRO A 311 -26.13 -21.39 19.45
CA PRO A 311 -25.49 -21.37 18.13
C PRO A 311 -24.16 -20.61 18.06
N ASP A 312 -24.00 -19.57 18.89
CA ASP A 312 -22.96 -18.54 18.69
C ASP A 312 -21.52 -19.05 18.77
N PRO A 313 -21.11 -19.92 19.73
CA PRO A 313 -19.75 -20.45 19.78
C PRO A 313 -19.33 -21.17 18.49
N LEU A 314 -20.26 -21.93 17.92
CA LEU A 314 -20.00 -22.70 16.71
C LEU A 314 -19.94 -21.77 15.50
N ILE A 315 -20.91 -20.87 15.35
CA ILE A 315 -20.95 -19.88 14.25
C ILE A 315 -19.69 -19.02 14.25
N TRP A 316 -19.29 -18.50 15.42
CA TRP A 316 -18.06 -17.73 15.59
C TRP A 316 -16.83 -18.52 15.13
N SER A 317 -16.72 -19.79 15.55
CA SER A 317 -15.61 -20.65 15.16
C SER A 317 -15.51 -20.76 13.64
N PHE A 318 -16.64 -20.93 12.95
CA PHE A 318 -16.67 -20.97 11.48
C PHE A 318 -16.29 -19.67 10.82
N GLN A 319 -16.85 -18.56 11.29
CA GLN A 319 -16.51 -17.24 10.77
C GLN A 319 -15.01 -16.98 10.89
N ARG A 320 -14.38 -17.38 12.00
CA ARG A 320 -12.93 -17.28 12.22
C ARG A 320 -12.12 -18.19 11.32
N ILE A 321 -12.54 -19.44 11.13
CA ILE A 321 -11.90 -20.37 10.19
C ILE A 321 -11.91 -19.78 8.77
N LEU A 322 -13.07 -19.26 8.33
CA LEU A 322 -13.20 -18.62 7.02
C LEU A 322 -12.35 -17.35 6.90
N PHE A 323 -12.34 -16.51 7.93
CA PHE A 323 -11.51 -15.31 7.98
C PHE A 323 -10.03 -15.66 7.86
N ASN A 324 -9.56 -16.68 8.59
CA ASN A 324 -8.17 -17.14 8.53
C ASN A 324 -7.80 -17.73 7.16
N LYS A 325 -8.71 -18.43 6.48
CA LYS A 325 -8.50 -18.88 5.09
C LYS A 325 -8.40 -17.70 4.12
N ARG A 326 -9.29 -16.70 4.23
CA ARG A 326 -9.23 -15.48 3.41
C ARG A 326 -7.94 -14.69 3.65
N LYS A 327 -7.55 -14.51 4.91
CA LYS A 327 -6.28 -13.85 5.27
C LYS A 327 -5.09 -14.56 4.64
N GLN A 328 -5.05 -15.90 4.69
CA GLN A 328 -3.97 -16.66 4.04
C GLN A 328 -3.97 -16.51 2.52
N PHE A 329 -5.13 -16.47 1.89
CA PHE A 329 -5.25 -16.19 0.46
C PHE A 329 -4.69 -14.81 0.11
N TRP A 330 -5.10 -13.76 0.83
CA TRP A 330 -4.58 -12.41 0.62
C TRP A 330 -3.07 -12.31 0.85
N TRP A 331 -2.54 -12.95 1.89
CA TRP A 331 -1.09 -13.01 2.12
C TRP A 331 -0.33 -13.70 0.98
N ARG A 332 -0.89 -14.74 0.37
CA ARG A 332 -0.31 -15.36 -0.83
C ARG A 332 -0.33 -14.38 -2.01
N MET A 333 -1.45 -13.69 -2.23
CA MET A 333 -1.56 -12.67 -3.28
C MET A 333 -0.53 -11.54 -3.08
N THR A 334 -0.36 -11.03 -1.87
CA THR A 334 0.64 -10.01 -1.56
C THR A 334 2.05 -10.50 -1.88
N LYS A 335 2.40 -11.75 -1.55
CA LYS A 335 3.71 -12.33 -1.91
C LYS A 335 3.90 -12.42 -3.42
N TRP A 336 2.86 -12.78 -4.17
CA TRP A 336 2.90 -12.81 -5.64
C TRP A 336 3.07 -11.42 -6.24
N VAL A 337 2.29 -10.44 -5.76
CA VAL A 337 2.40 -9.04 -6.20
C VAL A 337 3.80 -8.50 -5.91
N MET A 338 4.33 -8.72 -4.70
CA MET A 338 5.69 -8.31 -4.33
C MET A 338 6.75 -8.98 -5.23
N GLY A 339 6.60 -10.28 -5.50
CA GLY A 339 7.49 -11.00 -6.42
C GLY A 339 7.44 -10.44 -7.85
N LEU A 340 6.25 -10.10 -8.34
CA LEU A 340 6.05 -9.48 -9.65
C LEU A 340 6.64 -8.06 -9.70
N SER A 341 6.48 -7.27 -8.64
CA SER A 341 7.09 -5.94 -8.51
C SER A 341 8.61 -6.01 -8.52
N ILE A 342 9.22 -6.95 -7.78
CA ILE A 342 10.67 -7.15 -7.78
C ILE A 342 11.16 -7.58 -9.17
N LEU A 343 10.44 -8.50 -9.83
CA LEU A 343 10.75 -8.93 -11.19
C LEU A 343 10.69 -7.76 -12.17
N TRP A 344 9.65 -6.93 -12.07
CA TRP A 344 9.48 -5.74 -12.90
C TRP A 344 10.57 -4.71 -12.68
N MET A 345 10.91 -4.41 -11.41
CA MET A 345 12.05 -3.55 -11.06
C MET A 345 13.35 -4.09 -11.63
N GLY A 346 13.58 -5.41 -11.56
CA GLY A 346 14.76 -6.06 -12.14
C GLY A 346 14.82 -5.95 -13.66
N LEU A 347 13.70 -6.16 -14.34
CA LEU A 347 13.61 -6.03 -15.80
C LEU A 347 13.88 -4.58 -16.25
N PHE A 348 13.22 -3.61 -15.60
CA PHE A 348 13.41 -2.19 -15.92
C PHE A 348 14.84 -1.71 -15.60
N SER A 349 15.40 -2.16 -14.48
CA SER A 349 16.80 -1.89 -14.12
C SER A 349 17.77 -2.52 -15.12
N ALA A 350 17.48 -3.71 -15.66
CA ALA A 350 18.32 -4.35 -16.67
C ALA A 350 18.28 -3.59 -18.00
N VAL A 351 17.12 -3.07 -18.41
CA VAL A 351 16.99 -2.20 -19.59
C VAL A 351 17.78 -0.91 -19.38
N ASN A 352 17.65 -0.27 -18.22
CA ASN A 352 18.43 0.92 -17.86
C ASN A 352 19.94 0.66 -17.83
N LEU A 353 20.37 -0.46 -17.24
CA LEU A 353 21.78 -0.85 -17.18
C LEU A 353 22.32 -1.14 -18.58
N TYR A 354 21.57 -1.86 -19.41
CA TYR A 354 21.95 -2.12 -20.79
C TYR A 354 22.10 -0.82 -21.57
N HIS A 355 21.13 0.07 -21.43
CA HIS A 355 21.17 1.39 -22.03
C HIS A 355 22.39 2.19 -21.56
N TYR A 356 22.65 2.26 -20.25
CA TYR A 356 23.77 3.02 -19.72
C TYR A 356 25.13 2.46 -20.16
N VAL A 357 25.34 1.15 -19.99
CA VAL A 357 26.65 0.50 -20.22
C VAL A 357 26.97 0.35 -21.70
N PHE A 358 26.01 -0.06 -22.53
CA PHE A 358 26.30 -0.42 -23.92
C PHE A 358 25.89 0.65 -24.93
N VAL A 359 24.86 1.44 -24.62
CA VAL A 359 24.28 2.38 -25.58
C VAL A 359 24.78 3.81 -25.32
N TYR A 360 24.68 4.28 -24.07
CA TYR A 360 25.08 5.62 -23.67
C TYR A 360 26.62 5.78 -23.62
N ASP A 361 27.32 4.97 -22.82
CA ASP A 361 28.78 5.10 -22.64
C ASP A 361 29.56 4.75 -23.94
N GLY A 362 29.03 3.83 -24.74
CA GLY A 362 29.66 3.40 -25.99
C GLY A 362 29.55 4.43 -27.12
N LYS A 363 28.34 4.93 -27.42
CA LYS A 363 28.09 5.75 -28.61
C LYS A 363 27.89 7.23 -28.29
N LEU A 364 27.05 7.55 -27.30
CA LEU A 364 26.69 8.93 -27.02
C LEU A 364 27.81 9.68 -26.28
N ALA A 365 28.42 9.06 -25.27
CA ALA A 365 29.52 9.67 -24.53
C ALA A 365 30.75 9.97 -25.42
N GLN A 366 31.00 9.14 -26.44
CA GLN A 366 32.03 9.43 -27.44
C GLN A 366 31.67 10.62 -28.33
N CYS A 367 30.39 10.77 -28.69
CA CYS A 367 29.90 11.92 -29.45
C CYS A 367 29.97 13.21 -28.63
N GLU A 368 29.56 13.17 -27.35
CA GLU A 368 29.66 14.31 -26.44
C GLU A 368 31.12 14.69 -26.18
N LYS A 369 32.03 13.73 -26.00
CA LYS A 369 33.47 14.03 -25.89
C LYS A 369 34.00 14.74 -27.12
N LYS A 370 33.65 14.28 -28.33
CA LYS A 370 34.04 14.95 -29.58
C LYS A 370 33.43 16.34 -29.67
N TYR A 371 32.15 16.47 -29.39
CA TYR A 371 31.44 17.76 -29.36
C TYR A 371 32.11 18.75 -28.38
N ASN A 372 32.35 18.32 -27.14
CA ASN A 372 33.00 19.15 -26.12
C ASN A 372 34.46 19.48 -26.47
N GLN A 373 35.20 18.55 -27.11
CA GLN A 373 36.54 18.83 -27.63
C GLN A 373 36.54 19.92 -28.70
N TYR A 374 35.53 19.92 -29.59
CA TYR A 374 35.37 21.01 -30.57
C TYR A 374 35.05 22.35 -29.89
N PHE A 375 34.13 22.36 -28.93
CA PHE A 375 33.75 23.59 -28.23
C PHE A 375 34.86 24.15 -27.33
N SER A 376 35.65 23.28 -26.69
CA SER A 376 36.80 23.70 -25.87
C SER A 376 37.99 24.21 -26.70
N ALA A 377 38.04 23.88 -28.00
CA ALA A 377 39.07 24.40 -28.92
C ALA A 377 38.80 25.84 -29.41
N GLY A 378 37.71 26.49 -28.96
CA GLY A 378 37.36 27.88 -29.27
C GLY A 378 36.29 28.03 -30.36
N PRO A 379 35.73 29.24 -30.54
CA PRO A 379 34.52 29.53 -31.32
C PRO A 379 34.76 29.55 -32.84
N SER A 380 35.47 28.54 -33.37
CA SER A 380 35.57 28.37 -34.81
C SER A 380 34.24 27.83 -35.36
N PRO A 381 33.72 28.36 -36.48
CA PRO A 381 32.51 27.83 -37.12
C PRO A 381 32.69 26.34 -37.41
N ILE A 382 31.75 25.52 -36.95
CA ILE A 382 31.76 24.08 -37.24
C ILE A 382 31.47 23.93 -38.74
N ASP A 383 32.36 23.28 -39.48
CA ASP A 383 32.11 23.00 -40.90
C ASP A 383 30.88 22.10 -41.06
N GLN A 384 30.14 22.28 -42.16
CA GLN A 384 28.89 21.55 -42.40
C GLN A 384 29.10 20.03 -42.36
N LYS A 385 30.30 19.57 -42.73
CA LYS A 385 30.68 18.15 -42.71
C LYS A 385 30.75 17.60 -41.28
N THR A 386 31.38 18.32 -40.35
CA THR A 386 31.46 17.92 -38.94
C THR A 386 30.09 18.02 -38.27
N ALA A 387 29.30 19.05 -38.59
CA ALA A 387 27.93 19.16 -38.10
C ALA A 387 27.07 17.96 -38.54
N ASN A 388 27.16 17.54 -39.80
CA ASN A 388 26.44 16.37 -40.31
C ASN A 388 26.89 15.06 -39.62
N ILE A 389 28.18 14.89 -39.33
CA ILE A 389 28.72 13.72 -38.61
C ILE A 389 28.22 13.67 -37.16
N ILE A 390 28.18 14.82 -36.48
CA ILE A 390 27.64 14.91 -35.11
C ILE A 390 26.17 14.53 -35.14
N ASN A 391 25.39 15.10 -36.07
CA ASN A 391 23.96 14.85 -36.19
C ASN A 391 23.63 13.38 -36.51
N SER A 392 24.36 12.74 -37.44
CA SER A 392 24.11 11.35 -37.79
C SER A 392 24.28 10.39 -36.62
N ASN A 393 25.24 10.66 -35.72
CA ASN A 393 25.45 9.80 -34.55
C ASN A 393 24.33 9.95 -33.50
N TYR A 394 23.78 11.16 -33.32
CA TYR A 394 22.61 11.35 -32.47
C TYR A 394 21.37 10.67 -33.08
N ASP A 395 21.16 10.78 -34.39
CA ASP A 395 20.06 10.10 -35.08
C ASP A 395 20.17 8.57 -34.97
N ASP A 396 21.37 8.01 -35.12
CA ASP A 396 21.60 6.57 -34.99
C ASP A 396 21.41 6.07 -33.56
N TYR A 397 21.76 6.87 -32.55
CA TYR A 397 21.47 6.57 -31.15
C TYR A 397 19.97 6.56 -30.87
N LEU A 398 19.24 7.55 -31.39
CA LEU A 398 17.79 7.69 -31.18
C LEU A 398 16.97 6.61 -31.88
N LYS A 399 17.50 6.00 -32.96
CA LYS A 399 16.91 4.85 -33.64
C LYS A 399 17.12 3.53 -32.89
N LEU A 400 17.96 3.49 -31.86
CA LEU A 400 18.13 2.27 -31.06
C LEU A 400 16.85 1.96 -30.30
N PHE A 401 16.34 0.74 -30.49
CA PHE A 401 15.08 0.28 -29.90
C PHE A 401 14.89 0.61 -28.41
N PRO A 402 15.89 0.41 -27.51
CA PRO A 402 15.73 0.75 -26.10
C PRO A 402 15.48 2.26 -25.88
N VAL A 403 16.14 3.11 -26.66
CA VAL A 403 16.05 4.58 -26.56
C VAL A 403 14.69 5.06 -27.07
N ALA A 404 14.27 4.55 -28.22
CA ALA A 404 13.01 4.93 -28.86
C ALA A 404 11.79 4.58 -28.01
N GLU A 405 11.75 3.36 -27.46
CA GLU A 405 10.57 2.84 -26.76
C GLU A 405 10.54 3.13 -25.26
N PHE A 406 11.68 3.18 -24.57
CA PHE A 406 11.71 3.27 -23.10
C PHE A 406 12.12 4.64 -22.56
N PHE A 407 12.96 5.39 -23.28
CA PHE A 407 13.49 6.68 -22.79
C PHE A 407 12.88 7.89 -23.47
N GLY A 408 12.04 7.66 -24.49
CA GLY A 408 11.38 8.69 -25.27
C GLY A 408 12.38 9.40 -26.18
N ALA A 409 12.31 9.12 -27.48
CA ALA A 409 13.15 9.81 -28.46
C ALA A 409 12.91 11.33 -28.50
N LYS A 410 11.72 11.81 -28.09
CA LYS A 410 11.27 13.18 -28.30
C LYS A 410 12.02 14.24 -27.46
N PRO A 411 12.17 14.13 -26.13
CA PRO A 411 12.92 15.13 -25.35
C PRO A 411 14.40 15.19 -25.73
N LEU A 412 15.00 14.03 -26.02
CA LEU A 412 16.39 13.94 -26.51
C LEU A 412 16.54 14.54 -27.91
N MET A 413 15.55 14.33 -28.79
CA MET A 413 15.48 14.97 -30.11
C MET A 413 15.33 16.48 -30.02
N ASP A 414 14.47 16.95 -29.10
CA ASP A 414 14.23 18.38 -28.93
C ASP A 414 15.49 19.07 -28.38
N PHE A 415 16.20 18.45 -27.43
CA PHE A 415 17.51 18.90 -26.96
C PHE A 415 18.59 18.90 -28.05
N ALA A 416 18.66 17.85 -28.86
CA ALA A 416 19.59 17.78 -30.00
C ALA A 416 19.28 18.86 -31.05
N ARG A 417 18.00 19.09 -31.36
CA ARG A 417 17.56 20.17 -32.27
C ARG A 417 17.80 21.56 -31.70
N GLU A 418 17.66 21.75 -30.41
CA GLU A 418 17.94 23.03 -29.74
C GLU A 418 19.43 23.38 -29.82
N ARG A 419 20.32 22.40 -29.61
CA ARG A 419 21.76 22.56 -29.86
C ARG A 419 22.09 22.81 -31.34
N GLN A 420 21.38 22.17 -32.27
CA GLN A 420 21.53 22.45 -33.71
C GLN A 420 21.10 23.88 -34.07
N ARG A 421 20.04 24.40 -33.44
CA ARG A 421 19.63 25.80 -33.59
C ARG A 421 20.73 26.72 -33.11
N PHE A 422 21.30 26.49 -31.93
CA PHE A 422 22.38 27.32 -31.39
C PHE A 422 23.60 27.40 -32.34
N VAL A 423 24.00 26.27 -32.93
CA VAL A 423 25.10 26.22 -33.93
C VAL A 423 24.72 26.93 -35.23
N ARG A 424 23.46 26.84 -35.69
CA ARG A 424 22.98 27.61 -36.85
C ARG A 424 22.89 29.10 -36.57
N THR A 425 22.37 29.51 -35.41
CA THR A 425 22.16 30.91 -35.06
C THR A 425 23.48 31.67 -34.96
N GLN A 426 24.56 31.03 -34.49
CA GLN A 426 25.91 31.62 -34.52
C GLN A 426 26.49 31.77 -35.94
N ILE A 427 26.01 31.00 -36.92
CA ILE A 427 26.50 31.05 -38.31
C ILE A 427 25.57 31.90 -39.21
N SER A 428 24.29 32.07 -38.85
CA SER A 428 23.24 32.50 -39.77
C SER A 428 22.51 33.79 -39.42
N ALA A 429 22.69 34.39 -38.23
CA ALA A 429 21.94 35.60 -37.88
C ALA A 429 22.32 36.82 -38.74
N ASP A 430 23.59 36.93 -39.15
CA ASP A 430 24.07 38.13 -39.86
C ASP A 430 24.24 37.95 -41.38
N VAL A 431 24.29 36.72 -41.88
CA VAL A 431 24.52 36.41 -43.30
C VAL A 431 23.23 36.18 -44.09
N VAL A 432 22.15 35.71 -43.45
CA VAL A 432 20.92 35.27 -44.18
C VAL A 432 19.97 36.41 -44.53
N ILE A 433 20.07 37.58 -43.88
CA ILE A 433 19.10 38.68 -44.06
C ILE A 433 19.15 39.27 -45.49
N ALA A 434 20.29 39.20 -46.18
CA ALA A 434 20.45 39.77 -47.51
C ALA A 434 20.04 38.82 -48.65
N ASP A 435 19.99 37.51 -48.45
CA ASP A 435 19.78 36.56 -49.55
C ASP A 435 18.32 36.41 -50.02
N GLU A 436 17.36 36.87 -49.20
CA GLU A 436 15.91 36.69 -49.45
C GLU A 436 15.20 37.97 -49.95
N ALA A 437 15.93 39.01 -50.37
CA ALA A 437 15.29 40.15 -51.05
C ALA A 437 15.13 39.81 -52.54
N GLU A 438 14.06 39.09 -52.90
CA GLU A 438 13.67 38.96 -54.30
C GLU A 438 13.35 40.35 -54.85
N VAL A 439 14.26 40.91 -55.64
CA VAL A 439 14.02 42.14 -56.38
C VAL A 439 13.14 41.80 -57.57
N PRO A 440 11.97 42.46 -57.75
CA PRO A 440 11.10 42.19 -58.89
C PRO A 440 11.88 42.25 -60.21
N GLU A 441 11.61 41.34 -61.15
CA GLU A 441 12.36 41.26 -62.41
C GLU A 441 12.35 42.58 -63.20
N ASP A 442 11.31 43.39 -63.00
CA ASP A 442 11.07 44.64 -63.70
C ASP A 442 11.63 45.87 -62.94
N SER A 443 12.30 45.65 -61.80
CA SER A 443 12.79 46.75 -60.97
C SER A 443 13.97 47.47 -61.65
N PRO A 444 13.96 48.81 -61.74
CA PRO A 444 15.09 49.57 -62.26
C PRO A 444 16.34 49.46 -61.36
N TYR A 445 16.20 48.86 -60.17
CA TYR A 445 17.28 48.67 -59.19
C TYR A 445 17.86 47.26 -59.18
N LYS A 446 17.38 46.32 -60.00
CA LYS A 446 17.74 44.89 -59.92
C LYS A 446 19.24 44.64 -60.01
N GLU A 447 19.89 45.12 -61.05
CA GLU A 447 21.32 44.88 -61.27
C GLU A 447 22.20 45.48 -60.17
N ALA A 448 21.86 46.69 -59.72
CA ALA A 448 22.55 47.36 -58.61
C ALA A 448 22.34 46.61 -57.27
N THR A 449 21.12 46.13 -57.02
CA THR A 449 20.76 45.42 -55.79
C THR A 449 21.37 44.02 -55.72
N GLU A 450 21.41 43.28 -56.83
CA GLU A 450 22.10 41.98 -56.89
C GLU A 450 23.62 42.12 -56.67
N ALA A 451 24.24 43.16 -57.24
CA ALA A 451 25.64 43.46 -57.01
C ALA A 451 25.91 43.84 -55.53
N ALA A 452 25.05 44.65 -54.94
CA ALA A 452 25.11 45.03 -53.54
C ALA A 452 24.90 43.82 -52.60
N GLN A 453 23.95 42.94 -52.89
CA GLN A 453 23.73 41.70 -52.14
C GLN A 453 24.98 40.82 -52.11
N LYS A 454 25.63 40.62 -53.26
CA LYS A 454 26.87 39.84 -53.35
C LYS A 454 28.02 40.45 -52.55
N ASP A 455 28.17 41.77 -52.60
CA ASP A 455 29.21 42.48 -51.85
C ASP A 455 28.93 42.46 -50.33
N TYR A 456 27.67 42.58 -49.92
CA TYR A 456 27.27 42.48 -48.52
C TYR A 456 27.53 41.07 -47.97
N THR A 457 27.18 40.01 -48.71
CA THR A 457 27.46 38.62 -48.30
C THR A 457 28.96 38.38 -48.12
N LYS A 458 29.80 38.95 -49.00
CA LYS A 458 31.26 38.90 -48.85
C LYS A 458 31.75 39.68 -47.62
N LEU A 459 31.21 40.88 -47.39
CA LEU A 459 31.51 41.70 -46.23
C LEU A 459 31.22 40.95 -44.93
N ALA A 460 30.00 40.43 -44.78
CA ALA A 460 29.56 39.69 -43.60
C ALA A 460 30.44 38.46 -43.34
N GLY A 461 30.77 37.71 -44.41
CA GLY A 461 31.66 36.57 -44.34
C GLY A 461 33.10 36.90 -43.93
N ASP A 462 33.60 38.10 -44.25
CA ASP A 462 34.93 38.54 -43.83
C ASP A 462 34.94 39.09 -42.41
N VAL A 463 33.88 39.80 -41.98
CA VAL A 463 33.72 40.26 -40.59
C VAL A 463 33.61 39.07 -39.64
N GLY A 464 32.82 38.05 -40.00
CA GLY A 464 32.63 36.85 -39.18
C GLY A 464 33.89 36.01 -38.94
N LYS A 465 34.98 36.23 -39.69
CA LYS A 465 36.28 35.57 -39.47
C LYS A 465 37.14 36.26 -38.41
N LEU A 466 36.79 37.49 -38.00
CA LEU A 466 37.56 38.27 -37.03
C LEU A 466 37.19 37.88 -35.59
N PRO A 467 38.08 38.10 -34.60
CA PRO A 467 37.76 37.92 -33.19
C PRO A 467 36.56 38.79 -32.75
N PRO A 468 35.70 38.35 -31.82
CA PRO A 468 34.48 39.09 -31.43
C PRO A 468 34.74 40.54 -31.00
N ALA A 469 35.87 40.81 -30.34
CA ALA A 469 36.26 42.15 -29.91
C ALA A 469 36.54 43.12 -31.07
N GLU A 470 36.84 42.61 -32.27
CA GLU A 470 37.16 43.39 -33.46
C GLU A 470 36.00 43.44 -34.47
N GLN A 471 35.00 42.57 -34.33
CA GLN A 471 33.91 42.42 -35.29
C GLN A 471 33.07 43.70 -35.43
N GLN A 472 32.74 44.40 -34.33
CA GLN A 472 31.94 45.63 -34.40
C GLN A 472 32.64 46.74 -35.18
N ALA A 473 33.89 47.03 -34.83
CA ALA A 473 34.67 48.06 -35.51
C ALA A 473 34.90 47.73 -36.99
N ALA A 474 35.16 46.45 -37.30
CA ALA A 474 35.34 45.98 -38.67
C ALA A 474 34.04 46.02 -39.48
N PHE A 475 32.89 45.69 -38.85
CA PHE A 475 31.59 45.77 -39.50
C PHE A 475 31.21 47.22 -39.81
N ASP A 476 31.35 48.13 -38.85
CA ASP A 476 31.04 49.55 -39.06
C ASP A 476 31.92 50.16 -40.15
N ALA A 477 33.22 49.84 -40.17
CA ALA A 477 34.15 50.30 -41.20
C ALA A 477 33.77 49.76 -42.58
N LYS A 478 33.52 48.46 -42.70
CA LYS A 478 33.17 47.85 -43.99
C LYS A 478 31.77 48.25 -44.46
N MET A 479 30.82 48.49 -43.56
CA MET A 479 29.49 49.00 -43.93
C MET A 479 29.57 50.43 -44.45
N ALA A 480 30.48 51.26 -43.94
CA ALA A 480 30.73 52.58 -44.51
C ALA A 480 31.29 52.48 -45.95
N GLU A 481 32.24 51.56 -46.19
CA GLU A 481 32.74 51.27 -47.54
C GLU A 481 31.63 50.73 -48.45
N PHE A 482 30.75 49.87 -47.92
CA PHE A 482 29.62 49.32 -48.62
C PHE A 482 28.66 50.42 -49.10
N TRP A 483 28.24 51.32 -48.21
CA TRP A 483 27.33 52.42 -48.55
C TRP A 483 27.98 53.46 -49.47
N ALA A 484 29.29 53.65 -49.41
CA ALA A 484 30.01 54.49 -50.35
C ALA A 484 30.03 53.90 -51.78
N LYS A 485 30.07 52.56 -51.88
CA LYS A 485 30.05 51.85 -53.16
C LYS A 485 28.64 51.69 -53.72
N HIS A 486 27.66 51.50 -52.85
CA HIS A 486 26.25 51.25 -53.19
C HIS A 486 25.36 52.26 -52.47
N PRO A 487 25.24 53.50 -52.99
CA PRO A 487 24.39 54.52 -52.37
C PRO A 487 22.95 54.03 -52.26
N ALA A 488 22.29 54.27 -51.12
CA ALA A 488 20.95 53.76 -50.84
C ALA A 488 19.90 54.13 -51.92
N GLU A 489 20.03 55.30 -52.55
CA GLU A 489 19.16 55.78 -53.63
C GLU A 489 19.24 54.93 -54.91
N THR A 490 20.30 54.14 -55.06
CA THR A 490 20.53 53.27 -56.23
C THR A 490 20.06 51.83 -56.02
N LEU A 491 19.56 51.52 -54.82
CA LEU A 491 19.17 50.17 -54.42
C LEU A 491 17.65 50.08 -54.23
N ASP A 492 17.14 48.86 -54.26
CA ASP A 492 15.74 48.61 -53.94
C ASP A 492 15.44 49.06 -52.48
N PRO A 493 14.42 49.91 -52.25
CA PRO A 493 14.13 50.42 -50.91
C PRO A 493 13.85 49.34 -49.86
N ALA A 494 13.30 48.18 -50.26
CA ALA A 494 13.08 47.07 -49.34
C ALA A 494 14.40 46.39 -48.95
N PHE A 495 15.36 46.33 -49.87
CA PHE A 495 16.71 45.83 -49.58
C PHE A 495 17.48 46.81 -48.67
N VAL A 496 17.43 48.12 -48.94
CA VAL A 496 18.04 49.14 -48.08
C VAL A 496 17.52 49.03 -46.65
N LYS A 497 16.21 48.95 -46.49
CA LYS A 497 15.59 48.81 -45.16
C LYS A 497 16.06 47.55 -44.43
N LYS A 498 16.18 46.42 -45.13
CA LYS A 498 16.70 45.17 -44.54
C LYS A 498 18.16 45.31 -44.11
N LEU A 499 18.99 46.03 -44.87
CA LEU A 499 20.38 46.29 -44.51
C LEU A 499 20.52 47.24 -43.32
N GLU A 500 19.69 48.28 -43.25
CA GLU A 500 19.62 49.18 -42.09
C GLU A 500 19.17 48.41 -40.84
N ASP A 501 18.11 47.59 -40.95
CA ASP A 501 17.65 46.74 -39.86
C ASP A 501 18.73 45.72 -39.42
N ALA A 502 19.52 45.19 -40.35
CA ALA A 502 20.64 44.29 -40.05
C ALA A 502 21.79 45.03 -39.37
N GLN A 503 22.12 46.24 -39.82
CA GLN A 503 23.15 47.08 -39.22
C GLN A 503 22.77 47.49 -37.79
N ASP A 504 21.51 47.84 -37.56
CA ASP A 504 20.99 48.19 -36.23
C ASP A 504 20.92 46.98 -35.31
N LYS A 505 20.55 45.80 -35.84
CA LYS A 505 20.65 44.54 -35.09
C LYS A 505 22.09 44.18 -34.73
N PHE A 506 23.05 44.40 -35.62
CA PHE A 506 24.46 44.13 -35.33
C PHE A 506 24.97 45.06 -34.21
N LYS A 507 24.62 46.35 -34.29
CA LYS A 507 24.95 47.36 -33.26
C LYS A 507 24.27 47.10 -31.92
N SER A 508 23.02 46.62 -31.93
CA SER A 508 22.28 46.32 -30.69
C SER A 508 22.61 44.95 -30.11
N GLY A 509 22.97 43.97 -30.95
CA GLY A 509 23.37 42.62 -30.56
C GLY A 509 24.70 42.56 -29.79
N GLY A 510 25.55 43.59 -29.90
CA GLY A 510 26.70 43.77 -29.02
C GLY A 510 26.36 44.15 -27.57
N ALA A 511 25.11 44.57 -27.29
CA ALA A 511 24.64 44.99 -25.96
C ALA A 511 23.57 44.05 -25.38
N GLU A 512 22.94 43.19 -26.18
CA GLU A 512 21.92 42.25 -25.73
C GLU A 512 22.53 40.86 -25.44
N VAL A 513 23.34 40.78 -24.38
CA VAL A 513 23.41 39.52 -23.61
C VAL A 513 22.01 39.36 -23.01
N ALA A 514 21.21 38.47 -23.60
CA ALA A 514 19.79 38.31 -23.32
C ALA A 514 19.48 38.35 -21.81
N GLU A 515 18.90 39.46 -21.34
CA GLU A 515 18.42 39.63 -19.98
C GLU A 515 17.18 38.72 -19.78
N GLN A 516 17.40 37.44 -19.50
CA GLN A 516 16.31 36.49 -19.26
C GLN A 516 15.64 36.80 -17.91
N LYS A 517 14.49 37.46 -17.98
CA LYS A 517 13.64 37.72 -16.80
C LYS A 517 12.83 36.47 -16.46
N PHE A 518 13.14 35.88 -15.31
CA PHE A 518 12.38 34.77 -14.74
C PHE A 518 11.44 35.29 -13.64
N GLU A 519 10.18 34.88 -13.70
CA GLU A 519 9.20 35.12 -12.64
C GLU A 519 8.88 33.79 -11.96
N LEU A 520 9.13 33.72 -10.64
CA LEU A 520 8.82 32.56 -9.81
C LEU A 520 7.57 32.85 -9.00
N GLU A 521 6.51 32.08 -9.24
CA GLU A 521 5.27 32.16 -8.47
C GLU A 521 5.16 30.91 -7.57
N LEU A 522 5.08 31.14 -6.26
CA LEU A 522 4.86 30.11 -5.26
C LEU A 522 3.44 30.23 -4.72
N THR A 523 2.63 29.20 -4.92
CA THR A 523 1.26 29.15 -4.41
C THR A 523 1.12 28.04 -3.36
N VAL A 524 0.68 28.40 -2.16
CA VAL A 524 0.31 27.46 -1.10
C VAL A 524 -1.21 27.35 -1.06
N GLN A 525 -1.73 26.14 -1.18
CA GLN A 525 -3.16 25.86 -1.26
C GLN A 525 -3.64 24.96 -0.13
N ASN A 526 -4.91 25.12 0.25
CA ASN A 526 -5.62 24.26 1.21
C ASN A 526 -5.06 24.27 2.64
N ILE A 527 -4.65 25.42 3.17
CA ILE A 527 -4.18 25.54 4.58
C ILE A 527 -5.37 25.34 5.53
N ARG A 528 -5.43 24.19 6.21
CA ARG A 528 -6.56 23.79 7.08
C ARG A 528 -6.41 24.24 8.54
N GLU A 529 -5.19 24.44 9.03
CA GLU A 529 -4.89 24.92 10.38
C GLU A 529 -3.88 26.09 10.33
N LYS A 530 -3.74 26.87 11.42
CA LYS A 530 -2.76 27.97 11.48
C LYS A 530 -1.34 27.42 11.40
N ALA A 531 -0.75 27.41 10.20
CA ALA A 531 0.62 26.99 9.96
C ALA A 531 1.51 28.21 9.66
N GLN A 532 2.72 28.22 10.22
CA GLN A 532 3.73 29.24 9.90
C GLN A 532 4.70 28.65 8.87
N VAL A 533 4.56 29.06 7.61
CA VAL A 533 5.44 28.61 6.52
C VAL A 533 6.60 29.61 6.36
N THR A 534 7.84 29.13 6.45
CA THR A 534 9.04 29.93 6.20
C THR A 534 9.71 29.44 4.91
N ILE A 535 9.97 30.35 3.98
CA ILE A 535 10.62 30.05 2.70
C ILE A 535 12.01 30.69 2.72
N GLN A 536 13.06 29.90 2.52
CA GLN A 536 14.43 30.37 2.40
C GLN A 536 14.94 30.13 0.98
N ILE A 537 15.57 31.14 0.40
CA ILE A 537 16.18 31.05 -0.94
C ILE A 537 17.67 31.29 -0.75
N GLY A 538 18.49 30.30 -1.10
CA GLY A 538 19.93 30.35 -0.98
C GLY A 538 20.60 30.27 -2.35
N THR A 539 21.76 30.91 -2.49
CA THR A 539 22.71 30.67 -3.57
C THR A 539 23.79 29.70 -3.08
N ASP A 540 24.31 28.87 -3.98
CA ASP A 540 25.26 27.79 -3.68
C ASP A 540 26.58 28.33 -3.06
N PRO A 541 27.07 27.81 -1.92
CA PRO A 541 28.24 28.37 -1.22
C PRO A 541 29.60 28.13 -1.88
N GLU A 542 29.72 27.33 -2.95
CA GLU A 542 31.02 27.01 -3.57
C GLU A 542 31.47 27.95 -4.72
N VAL A 543 30.79 29.08 -4.94
CA VAL A 543 31.18 30.07 -5.95
C VAL A 543 31.69 31.34 -5.28
N GLU A 544 33.01 31.52 -5.23
CA GLU A 544 33.62 32.80 -4.84
C GLU A 544 33.32 33.85 -5.91
N PHE A 545 32.41 34.78 -5.59
CA PHE A 545 32.24 36.01 -6.34
C PHE A 545 33.18 37.08 -5.79
N GLY A 546 33.98 37.67 -6.68
CA GLY A 546 34.80 38.82 -6.35
C GLY A 546 33.95 39.99 -5.83
N ASN A 547 34.22 40.38 -4.59
CA ASN A 547 33.81 41.64 -3.95
C ASN A 547 32.31 42.00 -3.93
N LEU A 548 31.43 41.06 -3.55
CA LEU A 548 30.21 41.36 -2.81
C LEU A 548 29.95 40.20 -1.84
N GLY A 549 29.95 40.47 -0.54
CA GLY A 549 29.84 39.45 0.51
C GLY A 549 28.58 38.60 0.36
N GLY A 550 28.71 37.29 0.57
CA GLY A 550 27.60 36.33 0.54
C GLY A 550 26.47 36.73 1.47
N SER A 551 25.39 37.28 0.90
CA SER A 551 24.19 37.66 1.62
C SER A 551 23.07 36.67 1.29
N SER A 552 22.76 35.77 2.22
CA SER A 552 21.47 35.07 2.19
C SER A 552 20.38 36.09 2.51
N SER A 553 19.41 36.25 1.61
CA SER A 553 18.27 37.12 1.83
C SER A 553 17.12 36.28 2.40
N THR A 554 16.91 36.34 3.71
CA THR A 554 15.76 35.67 4.35
C THR A 554 14.54 36.59 4.24
N VAL A 555 13.56 36.23 3.41
CA VAL A 555 12.26 36.92 3.35
C VAL A 555 11.25 36.11 4.16
N THR A 556 10.96 36.55 5.39
CA THR A 556 9.93 35.94 6.23
C THR A 556 8.58 36.62 5.97
N ASN A 557 7.71 35.98 5.20
CA ASN A 557 6.31 36.41 5.10
C ASN A 557 5.44 35.53 6.00
N LYS A 558 4.77 36.16 6.99
CA LYS A 558 3.76 35.49 7.82
C LYS A 558 2.43 35.51 7.09
N VAL A 559 1.88 34.33 6.80
CA VAL A 559 0.51 34.18 6.35
C VAL A 559 -0.31 33.66 7.53
N ASP A 560 -1.01 34.56 8.21
CA ASP A 560 -1.90 34.20 9.32
C ASP A 560 -3.33 34.00 8.78
N GLY A 561 -3.75 32.74 8.53
CA GLY A 561 -5.13 32.43 8.16
C GLY A 561 -5.34 31.09 7.45
N THR A 562 -6.60 30.67 7.32
CA THR A 562 -7.02 29.51 6.51
C THR A 562 -7.34 29.97 5.08
N GLY A 563 -6.83 29.32 4.04
CA GLY A 563 -7.10 29.70 2.65
C GLY A 563 -5.96 29.37 1.68
N ASN A 564 -5.96 30.04 0.52
CA ASN A 564 -4.88 30.00 -0.47
C ASN A 564 -4.05 31.28 -0.35
N ALA A 565 -2.73 31.16 -0.42
CA ALA A 565 -1.81 32.30 -0.46
C ALA A 565 -0.87 32.17 -1.66
N SER A 566 -0.59 33.27 -2.34
CA SER A 566 0.40 33.33 -3.42
C SER A 566 1.44 34.39 -3.10
N ILE A 567 2.71 34.06 -3.32
CA ILE A 567 3.82 34.98 -3.21
C ILE A 567 4.56 34.96 -4.54
N THR A 568 4.72 36.13 -5.15
CA THR A 568 5.42 36.30 -6.42
C THR A 568 6.77 36.96 -6.17
N PHE A 569 7.84 36.32 -6.65
CA PHE A 569 9.18 36.89 -6.63
C PHE A 569 9.57 37.31 -8.04
N ARG A 570 10.10 38.53 -8.17
CA ARG A 570 10.63 39.06 -9.42
C ARG A 570 12.11 39.34 -9.23
N TRP A 571 12.95 38.69 -10.04
CA TRP A 571 14.39 38.89 -10.04
C TRP A 571 14.80 39.75 -11.23
N LEU A 572 15.82 40.58 -11.03
CA LEU A 572 16.51 41.36 -12.06
C LEU A 572 17.98 40.93 -11.99
N ASP A 573 18.51 40.56 -13.16
CA ASP A 573 19.92 40.26 -13.45
C ASP A 573 20.42 38.81 -13.24
N TYR A 574 20.94 38.20 -14.32
CA TYR A 574 21.57 36.87 -14.36
C TYR A 574 22.50 36.78 -15.58
N SER A 575 23.56 37.57 -15.61
CA SER A 575 24.54 37.50 -16.70
C SER A 575 25.58 36.37 -16.52
N ASP A 576 25.85 35.88 -15.29
CA ASP A 576 27.05 35.06 -15.02
C ASP A 576 26.89 33.74 -14.23
N ALA A 577 25.68 33.20 -14.00
CA ALA A 577 25.52 31.99 -13.17
C ALA A 577 25.18 30.71 -13.97
N SER A 578 25.97 29.65 -13.73
CA SER A 578 25.94 28.36 -14.43
C SER A 578 24.91 27.35 -13.89
N ALA A 579 24.08 27.72 -12.90
CA ALA A 579 23.05 26.86 -12.32
C ALA A 579 21.80 27.65 -11.84
N PRO A 580 20.59 27.05 -11.88
CA PRO A 580 19.36 27.68 -11.39
C PRO A 580 19.35 27.83 -9.85
N PRO A 581 18.63 28.83 -9.28
CA PRO A 581 18.60 29.09 -7.85
C PRO A 581 17.94 27.93 -7.05
N LEU A 582 18.46 27.68 -5.85
CA LEU A 582 17.96 26.65 -4.94
C LEU A 582 16.86 27.24 -4.05
N VAL A 583 15.66 26.63 -4.07
CA VAL A 583 14.54 27.04 -3.21
C VAL A 583 14.37 26.00 -2.11
N GLN A 584 14.51 26.42 -0.85
CA GLN A 584 14.35 25.56 0.32
C GLN A 584 13.11 25.97 1.12
N VAL A 585 12.17 25.04 1.29
CA VAL A 585 11.02 25.23 2.18
C VAL A 585 11.35 24.50 3.48
N VAL A 586 11.49 25.25 4.57
CA VAL A 586 11.84 24.68 5.89
C VAL A 586 10.62 24.78 6.79
N GLU A 587 10.01 23.64 7.09
CA GLU A 587 9.14 23.50 8.24
C GLU A 587 10.02 23.13 9.45
N ASN A 588 9.71 23.61 10.65
CA ASN A 588 10.50 23.37 11.88
C ASN A 588 11.02 21.91 12.00
N PRO A 589 12.22 21.69 12.59
CA PRO A 589 13.36 21.12 11.89
C PRO A 589 13.43 19.59 12.01
N ILE A 590 12.78 18.85 11.11
CA ILE A 590 13.12 17.44 10.88
C ILE A 590 12.88 17.14 9.38
N GLU A 591 13.96 16.75 8.69
CA GLU A 591 14.08 16.33 7.27
C GLU A 591 14.33 17.42 6.21
N GLU A 592 15.56 17.37 5.67
CA GLU A 592 16.01 18.11 4.49
C GLU A 592 15.71 17.31 3.21
N PHE A 593 15.19 17.97 2.18
CA PHE A 593 15.00 17.37 0.86
C PHE A 593 15.43 18.32 -0.26
N TYR A 594 16.16 17.79 -1.25
CA TYR A 594 16.75 18.56 -2.35
C TYR A 594 16.14 18.16 -3.72
N PRO A 595 15.18 18.90 -4.28
CA PRO A 595 14.69 18.63 -5.64
C PRO A 595 15.45 19.45 -6.69
N LYS A 596 15.86 18.80 -7.79
CA LYS A 596 16.29 19.46 -9.03
C LYS A 596 15.06 19.96 -9.81
N LEU A 597 15.00 21.25 -10.13
CA LEU A 597 13.86 21.90 -10.78
C LEU A 597 13.79 21.60 -12.29
N ASN A 598 12.72 20.94 -12.74
CA ASN A 598 12.15 21.07 -14.09
C ASN A 598 10.73 21.66 -13.94
N SER A 599 10.22 22.38 -14.94
CA SER A 599 8.96 23.16 -14.83
C SER A 599 7.75 22.31 -14.40
N GLY A 600 7.09 22.70 -13.30
CA GLY A 600 5.81 22.16 -12.85
C GLY A 600 5.90 20.92 -11.97
N PHE A 601 6.38 21.05 -10.73
CA PHE A 601 6.27 20.00 -9.71
C PHE A 601 5.23 20.36 -8.64
N LYS A 602 4.50 19.33 -8.21
CA LYS A 602 3.61 19.34 -7.05
C LYS A 602 4.27 18.50 -5.96
N VAL A 603 4.52 19.09 -4.80
CA VAL A 603 5.06 18.36 -3.64
C VAL A 603 3.95 18.25 -2.60
N ASP A 604 3.60 17.02 -2.25
CA ASP A 604 2.48 16.68 -1.36
C ASP A 604 3.03 16.45 0.06
N PHE A 605 2.99 17.48 0.91
CA PHE A 605 3.49 17.45 2.28
C PHE A 605 2.41 16.97 3.24
N GLY A 606 1.89 15.76 3.04
CA GLY A 606 0.90 15.19 3.95
C GLY A 606 -0.40 16.03 4.08
N LYS A 607 -1.23 15.70 5.07
CA LYS A 607 -2.70 15.85 5.02
C LYS A 607 -3.28 17.28 4.97
N ASP A 608 -2.49 18.34 5.10
CA ASP A 608 -3.03 19.64 5.53
C ASP A 608 -2.72 20.86 4.65
N TYR A 609 -1.94 20.74 3.56
CA TYR A 609 -1.82 21.74 2.48
C TYR A 609 -1.03 21.21 1.26
N ASN A 610 -1.06 21.93 0.13
CA ASN A 610 -0.31 21.61 -1.10
C ASN A 610 0.53 22.83 -1.52
N ILE A 611 1.78 22.61 -1.96
CA ILE A 611 2.62 23.67 -2.54
C ILE A 611 2.76 23.45 -4.05
N ILE A 612 2.47 24.50 -4.83
CA ILE A 612 2.61 24.53 -6.28
C ILE A 612 3.66 25.57 -6.64
N VAL A 613 4.71 25.13 -7.34
CA VAL A 613 5.77 26.00 -7.87
C VAL A 613 5.55 26.19 -9.37
N LYS A 614 5.38 27.43 -9.82
CA LYS A 614 5.30 27.78 -11.25
C LYS A 614 6.44 28.71 -11.63
N LEU A 615 7.26 28.28 -12.59
CA LEU A 615 8.17 29.16 -13.30
C LEU A 615 7.43 29.73 -14.51
N LYS A 616 7.40 31.05 -14.66
CA LYS A 616 6.94 31.72 -15.88
C LYS A 616 8.14 32.39 -16.54
N SER A 617 8.37 32.09 -17.82
CA SER A 617 9.21 32.93 -18.67
C SER A 617 8.41 34.15 -19.09
N GLY A 618 8.94 35.36 -18.86
CA GLY A 618 8.24 36.59 -19.20
C GLY A 618 8.23 36.83 -20.71
N THR A 619 7.07 37.16 -21.28
CA THR A 619 6.99 37.87 -22.58
C THR A 619 7.14 39.38 -22.33
N PRO A 620 7.86 40.13 -23.18
CA PRO A 620 8.06 41.57 -22.98
C PRO A 620 6.73 42.34 -23.04
N PRO A 621 6.62 43.48 -22.32
CA PRO A 621 5.37 44.23 -22.25
C PRO A 621 4.99 44.81 -23.60
N LYS A 622 3.70 44.72 -23.94
CA LYS A 622 3.12 45.39 -25.11
C LYS A 622 3.16 46.91 -24.88
N PRO A 623 3.58 47.73 -25.86
CA PRO A 623 3.58 49.18 -25.71
C PRO A 623 2.15 49.72 -25.49
N PRO A 624 2.00 50.84 -24.75
CA PRO A 624 0.69 51.41 -24.45
C PRO A 624 -0.01 51.85 -25.73
N SER A 625 -1.28 51.48 -25.86
CA SER A 625 -2.16 51.95 -26.93
C SER A 625 -2.41 53.45 -26.79
N VAL A 626 -2.04 54.21 -27.83
CA VAL A 626 -2.34 55.64 -27.97
C VAL A 626 -3.88 55.83 -28.05
N PRO A 627 -4.48 56.81 -27.34
CA PRO A 627 -5.90 57.10 -27.50
C PRO A 627 -6.16 57.66 -28.91
N GLN A 628 -7.16 57.12 -29.60
CA GLN A 628 -7.67 57.73 -30.83
C GLN A 628 -8.40 59.03 -30.48
N LEU A 629 -8.03 60.11 -31.19
CA LEU A 629 -8.84 61.33 -31.34
C LEU A 629 -9.76 61.18 -32.54
#